data_AF-J8F9C7-F1
#
_entry.id   AF-J8F9C7-F1
#
_cell.length_a   1.000
_cell.length_b   1.000
_cell.length_c   1.000
_cell.angle_alpha   90.00
_cell.angle_beta   90.00
_cell.angle_gamma   90.00
#
_symmetry.space_group_name_H-M   'P 1'
#
loop_
_entity.id
_entity.type
_entity.pdbx_description
1 polymer ?
#
loop_
_entity_poly.entity_id
_entity_poly.type
_entity_poly.pdbx_seq_one_letter_code
_entity_poly.pdbx_strand_id
1 'polypeptide(L)'
;MEKGKSAILRGILYIYFCLYILMYITFIFVIDMVHVSLSVMSIFLVVMPFVLLVIIQKFSLHVSAKRNKGKKQLFTVMMVGLIPLIVCIVQLSINAYTSNFNQDRWLNYKEKRVYMVDNLLEEHKMIGKSNEEITKLLGAPTETRSWEEGITTLYYLGNERGFISIDSECLVLQFDRDGRVIEYKVQRD
;
A
#
# COMPACT_ATOMS: atom_id res chain seq x y z
N MET A 1 -17.13 -4.27 47.17
CA MET A 1 -17.65 -3.78 45.88
C MET A 1 -16.56 -3.35 44.90
N GLU A 2 -15.46 -2.73 45.36
CA GLU A 2 -14.37 -2.18 44.53
C GLU A 2 -13.54 -3.23 43.75
N LYS A 3 -13.25 -4.39 44.38
CA LYS A 3 -12.50 -5.48 43.73
C LYS A 3 -13.18 -6.05 42.48
N GLY A 4 -14.51 -6.20 42.52
CA GLY A 4 -15.31 -6.73 41.40
C GLY A 4 -15.31 -5.83 40.18
N LYS A 5 -15.43 -4.50 40.38
CA LYS A 5 -15.36 -3.50 39.30
C LYS A 5 -14.01 -3.53 38.59
N SER A 6 -12.91 -3.73 39.31
CA SER A 6 -11.56 -3.82 38.72
C SER A 6 -11.32 -5.09 37.89
N ALA A 7 -12.02 -6.18 38.17
CA ALA A 7 -11.89 -7.44 37.44
C ALA A 7 -12.65 -7.37 36.11
N ILE A 8 -13.87 -6.81 36.14
CA ILE A 8 -14.70 -6.58 34.95
C ILE A 8 -13.98 -5.63 33.97
N LEU A 9 -13.42 -4.51 34.48
CA LEU A 9 -12.67 -3.55 33.64
C LEU A 9 -11.46 -4.18 32.95
N ARG A 10 -10.75 -5.10 33.63
CA ARG A 10 -9.62 -5.84 33.06
C ARG A 10 -10.05 -6.83 31.99
N GLY A 11 -11.19 -7.51 32.19
CA GLY A 11 -11.79 -8.39 31.18
C GLY A 11 -12.16 -7.62 29.91
N ILE A 12 -12.82 -6.47 30.05
CA ILE A 12 -13.18 -5.59 28.92
C ILE A 12 -11.93 -5.13 28.17
N LEU A 13 -10.89 -4.69 28.89
CA LEU A 13 -9.63 -4.25 28.27
C LEU A 13 -8.93 -5.38 27.51
N TYR A 14 -8.99 -6.60 28.03
CA TYR A 14 -8.45 -7.78 27.35
C TYR A 14 -9.21 -8.09 26.05
N ILE A 15 -10.54 -8.12 26.10
CA ILE A 15 -11.37 -8.35 24.90
C ILE A 15 -11.11 -7.27 23.85
N TYR A 16 -11.08 -5.99 24.26
CA TYR A 16 -10.74 -4.88 23.38
C TYR A 16 -9.37 -5.07 22.73
N PHE A 17 -8.36 -5.50 23.51
CA PHE A 17 -7.02 -5.74 22.97
C PHE A 17 -7.00 -6.92 21.98
N CYS A 18 -7.75 -7.98 22.21
CA CYS A 18 -7.90 -9.06 21.22
C CYS A 18 -8.53 -8.57 19.91
N LEU A 19 -9.61 -7.78 20.00
CA LEU A 19 -10.25 -7.18 18.82
C LEU A 19 -9.32 -6.20 18.09
N TYR A 20 -8.54 -5.42 18.84
CA TYR A 20 -7.50 -4.54 18.31
C TYR A 20 -6.48 -5.33 17.47
N ILE A 21 -5.95 -6.43 18.00
CA ILE A 21 -4.99 -7.26 17.27
C ILE A 21 -5.63 -7.84 16.00
N LEU A 22 -6.85 -8.38 16.09
CA LEU A 22 -7.56 -8.92 14.94
C LEU A 22 -7.76 -7.85 13.84
N MET A 23 -8.18 -6.65 14.22
CA MET A 23 -8.36 -5.53 13.31
C MET A 23 -7.04 -5.14 12.62
N TYR A 24 -5.91 -5.11 13.33
CA TYR A 24 -4.62 -4.82 12.70
C TYR A 24 -4.15 -5.93 11.77
N ILE A 25 -4.45 -7.20 12.08
CA ILE A 25 -4.19 -8.30 11.14
C ILE A 25 -4.98 -8.07 9.85
N THR A 26 -6.24 -7.64 9.95
CA THR A 26 -7.05 -7.26 8.78
C THR A 26 -6.42 -6.09 8.02
N PHE A 27 -5.93 -5.05 8.71
CA PHE A 27 -5.25 -3.94 8.04
C PHE A 27 -4.00 -4.37 7.29
N ILE A 28 -3.14 -5.17 7.92
CA ILE A 28 -1.91 -5.71 7.30
C ILE A 28 -2.25 -6.47 6.02
N PHE A 29 -3.28 -7.32 6.07
CA PHE A 29 -3.75 -8.08 4.92
C PHE A 29 -4.28 -7.18 3.80
N VAL A 30 -5.12 -6.20 4.13
CA VAL A 30 -5.72 -5.29 3.13
C VAL A 30 -4.67 -4.37 2.50
N ILE A 31 -3.72 -3.84 3.29
CA ILE A 31 -2.65 -2.97 2.80
C ILE A 31 -1.78 -3.71 1.78
N ASP A 32 -1.46 -4.98 2.06
CA ASP A 32 -0.67 -5.84 1.18
C ASP A 32 -1.45 -6.19 -0.09
N MET A 33 -2.69 -6.70 0.07
CA MET A 33 -3.51 -7.19 -1.04
C MET A 33 -3.86 -6.11 -2.06
N VAL A 34 -4.20 -4.90 -1.60
CA VAL A 34 -4.69 -3.81 -2.47
C VAL A 34 -3.57 -2.80 -2.78
N HIS A 35 -2.35 -3.02 -2.28
CA HIS A 35 -1.23 -2.09 -2.41
C HIS A 35 -1.61 -0.66 -1.99
N VAL A 36 -2.23 -0.52 -0.81
CA VAL A 36 -2.77 0.76 -0.33
C VAL A 36 -1.71 1.86 -0.34
N SER A 37 -2.05 3.01 -0.90
CA SER A 37 -1.15 4.16 -1.01
C SER A 37 -0.93 4.86 0.33
N LEU A 38 0.27 5.42 0.50
CA LEU A 38 0.59 6.27 1.64
C LEU A 38 -0.11 7.62 1.46
N SER A 39 -1.10 7.89 2.30
CA SER A 39 -1.85 9.14 2.33
C SER A 39 -2.17 9.53 3.77
N VAL A 40 -2.56 10.79 3.98
CA VAL A 40 -3.01 11.26 5.30
C VAL A 40 -4.17 10.40 5.82
N MET A 41 -5.07 9.97 4.92
CA MET A 41 -6.21 9.14 5.27
C MET A 41 -5.79 7.74 5.73
N SER A 42 -4.88 7.07 5.01
CA SER A 42 -4.41 5.74 5.41
C SER A 42 -3.61 5.78 6.70
N ILE A 43 -2.76 6.80 6.90
CA ILE A 43 -2.04 7.02 8.17
C ILE A 43 -3.03 7.23 9.33
N PHE A 44 -4.03 8.09 9.14
CA PHE A 44 -5.03 8.34 10.18
C PHE A 44 -5.79 7.07 10.56
N LEU A 45 -6.22 6.29 9.57
CA LEU A 45 -6.95 5.04 9.76
C LEU A 45 -6.14 4.02 10.56
N VAL A 46 -4.85 3.86 10.28
CA VAL A 46 -4.00 2.91 11.03
C VAL A 46 -3.60 3.43 12.40
N VAL A 47 -3.37 4.74 12.58
CA VAL A 47 -2.93 5.31 13.87
C VAL A 47 -4.07 5.45 14.89
N MET A 48 -5.28 5.79 14.44
CA MET A 48 -6.42 6.10 15.31
C MET A 48 -6.74 5.00 16.34
N PRO A 49 -6.76 3.70 15.99
CA PRO A 49 -7.02 2.65 16.97
C PRO A 49 -5.96 2.54 18.07
N PHE A 50 -4.69 2.83 17.75
CA PHE A 50 -3.64 2.87 18.78
C PHE A 50 -3.82 4.06 19.72
N VAL A 51 -4.21 5.23 19.20
CA VAL A 51 -4.54 6.39 20.03
C VAL A 51 -5.71 6.07 20.98
N LEU A 52 -6.75 5.39 20.48
CA LEU A 52 -7.87 4.94 21.31
C LEU A 52 -7.43 3.96 22.40
N LEU A 53 -6.55 2.99 22.08
CA LEU A 53 -5.96 2.09 23.07
C LEU A 53 -5.27 2.88 24.18
N VAL A 54 -4.45 3.88 23.86
CA VAL A 54 -3.76 4.72 24.86
C VAL A 54 -4.75 5.48 25.74
N ILE A 55 -5.80 6.07 25.15
CA ILE A 55 -6.85 6.80 25.90
C ILE A 55 -7.57 5.87 26.87
N ILE A 56 -8.00 4.68 26.41
CA ILE A 56 -8.71 3.69 27.23
C ILE A 56 -7.83 3.21 28.39
N GLN A 57 -6.54 2.96 28.14
CA GLN A 57 -5.61 2.55 29.19
C GLN A 57 -5.38 3.65 30.23
N LYS A 58 -5.26 4.92 29.80
CA LYS A 58 -5.13 6.07 30.71
C LYS A 58 -6.36 6.24 31.59
N PHE A 59 -7.55 6.09 31.01
CA PHE A 59 -8.81 6.11 31.75
C PHE A 59 -8.88 4.98 32.78
N SER A 60 -8.50 3.76 32.39
CA SER A 60 -8.45 2.59 33.28
C SER A 60 -7.51 2.80 34.48
N LEU A 61 -6.34 3.44 34.27
CA LEU A 61 -5.43 3.81 35.35
C LEU A 61 -6.01 4.86 36.30
N HIS A 62 -6.76 5.82 35.77
CA HIS A 62 -7.38 6.87 36.59
C HIS A 62 -8.46 6.29 37.51
N VAL A 63 -9.26 5.34 37.00
CA VAL A 63 -10.33 4.68 37.75
C VAL A 63 -9.79 3.64 38.74
N SER A 64 -8.69 2.96 38.43
CA SER A 64 -8.10 1.94 39.30
C SER A 64 -7.08 2.58 40.26
N ALA A 65 -7.53 2.93 41.46
CA ALA A 65 -6.69 3.52 42.51
C ALA A 65 -5.41 2.69 42.77
N LYS A 66 -4.28 3.21 42.28
CA LYS A 66 -2.89 2.95 42.70
C LYS A 66 -2.50 1.48 42.93
N ARG A 67 -1.86 0.86 41.92
CA ARG A 67 -0.94 -0.28 42.12
C ARG A 67 0.15 -0.33 41.05
N ASN A 68 1.42 -0.31 41.46
CA ASN A 68 2.59 -0.27 40.55
C ASN A 68 2.60 -1.43 39.53
N LYS A 69 2.06 -2.60 39.93
CA LYS A 69 1.89 -3.79 39.07
C LYS A 69 0.99 -3.54 37.84
N GLY A 70 -0.03 -2.68 37.95
CA GLY A 70 -0.93 -2.36 36.84
C GLY A 70 -0.28 -1.46 35.79
N LYS A 71 0.59 -0.53 36.22
CA LYS A 71 1.36 0.33 35.31
C LYS A 71 2.30 -0.47 34.42
N LYS A 72 3.02 -1.45 34.99
CA LYS A 72 3.92 -2.34 34.22
C LYS A 72 3.15 -3.15 33.17
N GLN A 73 1.99 -3.70 33.54
CA GLN A 73 1.16 -4.47 32.61
C GLN A 73 0.66 -3.61 31.44
N LEU A 74 0.17 -2.39 31.70
CA LEU A 74 -0.30 -1.51 30.63
C LEU A 74 0.82 -1.05 29.70
N PHE A 75 2.01 -0.78 30.25
CA PHE A 75 3.20 -0.51 29.44
C PHE A 75 3.54 -1.67 28.50
N THR A 76 3.46 -2.91 28.98
CA THR A 76 3.62 -4.10 28.13
C THR A 76 2.56 -4.14 27.03
N VAL A 77 1.29 -3.87 27.35
CA VAL A 77 0.21 -3.84 26.34
C VAL A 77 0.45 -2.74 25.30
N MET A 78 0.94 -1.55 25.69
CA MET A 78 1.31 -0.50 24.73
C MET A 78 2.43 -0.96 23.79
N MET A 79 3.50 -1.56 24.34
CA MET A 79 4.63 -2.02 23.54
C MET A 79 4.21 -3.10 22.55
N VAL A 80 3.41 -4.08 22.98
CA VAL A 80 2.88 -5.12 22.09
C VAL A 80 1.91 -4.52 21.06
N GLY A 81 1.05 -3.58 21.47
CA GLY A 81 0.11 -2.92 20.56
C GLY A 81 0.79 -2.03 19.51
N LEU A 82 1.99 -1.53 19.79
CA LEU A 82 2.76 -0.70 18.86
C LEU A 82 3.36 -1.51 17.70
N ILE A 83 3.68 -2.79 17.92
CA ILE A 83 4.28 -3.66 16.90
C ILE A 83 3.45 -3.70 15.61
N PRO A 84 2.15 -4.08 15.61
CA PRO A 84 1.38 -4.13 14.38
C PRO A 84 1.16 -2.76 13.73
N LEU A 85 1.14 -1.68 14.52
CA LEU A 85 1.11 -0.31 13.96
C LEU A 85 2.38 -0.02 13.15
N ILE A 86 3.55 -0.35 13.70
CA ILE A 86 4.82 -0.19 12.97
C ILE A 86 4.80 -1.02 11.68
N VAL A 87 4.29 -2.26 11.72
CA VAL A 87 4.18 -3.09 10.52
C VAL A 87 3.33 -2.42 9.44
N CYS A 88 2.15 -1.89 9.78
CA CYS A 88 1.32 -1.15 8.82
C CYS A 88 2.04 0.07 8.24
N ILE A 89 2.73 0.86 9.07
CA ILE A 89 3.48 2.04 8.61
C ILE A 89 4.61 1.63 7.65
N VAL A 90 5.32 0.54 7.95
CA VAL A 90 6.37 0.01 7.09
C VAL A 90 5.79 -0.46 5.76
N GLN A 91 4.68 -1.21 5.75
CA GLN A 91 4.03 -1.64 4.51
C GLN A 91 3.57 -0.45 3.66
N LEU A 92 2.90 0.54 4.26
CA LEU A 92 2.51 1.76 3.53
C LEU A 92 3.72 2.50 2.95
N SER A 93 4.84 2.53 3.67
CA SER A 93 6.09 3.13 3.20
C SER A 93 6.71 2.35 2.04
N ILE A 94 6.69 1.02 2.11
CA ILE A 94 7.14 0.14 1.02
C ILE A 94 6.25 0.33 -0.21
N ASN A 95 4.93 0.42 -0.04
CA ASN A 95 3.99 0.65 -1.12
C ASN A 95 4.28 1.99 -1.82
N ALA A 96 4.47 3.07 -1.05
CA ALA A 96 4.87 4.36 -1.59
C ALA A 96 6.19 4.30 -2.37
N TYR A 97 7.21 3.64 -1.80
CA TYR A 97 8.50 3.49 -2.46
C TYR A 97 8.41 2.71 -3.78
N THR A 98 7.63 1.63 -3.79
CA THR A 98 7.46 0.75 -4.96
C THR A 98 6.52 1.32 -6.01
N SER A 99 5.66 2.28 -5.64
CA SER A 99 4.81 3.01 -6.59
C SER A 99 5.52 4.15 -7.32
N ASN A 100 6.65 4.64 -6.80
CA ASN A 100 7.46 5.62 -7.53
C ASN A 100 8.17 4.93 -8.70
N PHE A 101 8.10 5.56 -9.87
CA PHE A 101 8.80 5.12 -11.05
C PHE A 101 10.30 5.14 -10.78
N ASN A 102 10.92 4.01 -11.10
CA ASN A 102 12.35 3.87 -11.05
C ASN A 102 12.75 2.98 -12.21
N GLN A 103 13.59 3.51 -13.10
CA GLN A 103 13.95 2.84 -14.33
C GLN A 103 14.63 1.48 -14.09
N ASP A 104 15.52 1.37 -13.10
CA ASP A 104 16.19 0.11 -12.79
C ASP A 104 15.19 -0.95 -12.33
N ARG A 105 14.27 -0.60 -11.41
CA ARG A 105 13.22 -1.54 -11.00
C ARG A 105 12.26 -1.88 -12.13
N TRP A 106 11.91 -0.90 -12.96
CA TRP A 106 11.07 -1.13 -14.13
C TRP A 106 11.69 -2.14 -15.09
N LEU A 107 13.01 -2.08 -15.31
CA LEU A 107 13.70 -3.00 -16.20
C LEU A 107 13.84 -4.41 -15.61
N ASN A 108 14.08 -4.51 -14.30
CA ASN A 108 14.38 -5.78 -13.63
C ASN A 108 13.15 -6.54 -13.08
N TYR A 109 12.05 -5.84 -12.75
CA TYR A 109 10.86 -6.43 -12.11
C TYR A 109 9.59 -6.14 -12.92
N LYS A 110 9.43 -6.87 -14.04
CA LYS A 110 8.35 -6.61 -15.01
C LYS A 110 6.96 -6.78 -14.42
N GLU A 111 6.79 -7.71 -13.50
CA GLU A 111 5.56 -8.04 -12.77
C GLU A 111 5.16 -7.01 -11.71
N LYS A 112 6.04 -6.03 -11.41
CA LYS A 112 5.80 -4.96 -10.44
C LYS A 112 5.61 -3.59 -11.10
N ARG A 113 5.70 -3.50 -12.43
CA ARG A 113 5.54 -2.25 -13.19
C ARG A 113 4.16 -1.63 -13.02
N VAL A 114 3.14 -2.43 -12.74
CA VAL A 114 1.76 -2.01 -12.51
C VAL A 114 1.64 -0.99 -11.37
N TYR A 115 2.52 -1.07 -10.37
CA TYR A 115 2.55 -0.10 -9.27
C TYR A 115 3.24 1.21 -9.64
N MET A 116 4.14 1.18 -10.64
CA MET A 116 4.94 2.33 -11.07
C MET A 116 4.36 3.09 -12.26
N VAL A 117 3.45 2.48 -13.03
CA VAL A 117 2.98 3.01 -14.32
C VAL A 117 2.30 4.37 -14.16
N ASP A 118 1.55 4.60 -13.08
CA ASP A 118 0.85 5.87 -12.90
C ASP A 118 1.84 7.02 -12.66
N ASN A 119 2.82 6.82 -11.77
CA ASN A 119 3.86 7.83 -11.51
C ASN A 119 4.76 8.02 -12.74
N LEU A 120 5.05 6.97 -13.50
CA LEU A 120 5.73 7.07 -14.80
C LEU A 120 5.00 8.02 -15.76
N LEU A 121 3.68 7.84 -15.92
CA LEU A 121 2.86 8.64 -16.82
C LEU A 121 2.64 10.07 -16.33
N GLU A 122 2.71 10.29 -15.02
CA GLU A 122 2.67 11.62 -14.39
C GLU A 122 3.98 12.39 -14.59
N GLU A 123 5.13 11.75 -14.34
CA GLU A 123 6.45 12.40 -14.41
C GLU A 123 6.99 12.53 -15.84
N HIS A 124 6.61 11.61 -16.73
CA HIS A 124 7.12 11.56 -18.10
C HIS A 124 5.99 11.71 -19.12
N LYS A 125 5.95 12.87 -19.79
CA LYS A 125 5.08 13.08 -20.95
C LYS A 125 5.45 12.12 -22.07
N MET A 126 4.57 11.17 -22.38
CA MET A 126 4.80 10.16 -23.41
C MET A 126 4.54 10.68 -24.83
N ILE A 127 3.51 11.51 -25.02
CA ILE A 127 3.11 12.04 -26.33
C ILE A 127 4.26 12.80 -26.99
N GLY A 128 4.55 12.46 -28.25
CA GLY A 128 5.56 13.05 -29.11
C GLY A 128 6.97 12.45 -28.98
N LYS A 129 7.21 11.59 -27.96
CA LYS A 129 8.49 10.88 -27.82
C LYS A 129 8.69 9.90 -28.96
N SER A 130 9.93 9.79 -29.43
CA SER A 130 10.33 8.77 -30.39
C SER A 130 10.38 7.39 -29.77
N ASN A 131 10.30 6.35 -30.60
CA ASN A 131 10.50 4.96 -30.17
C ASN A 131 11.86 4.75 -29.46
N GLU A 132 12.92 5.44 -29.89
CA GLU A 132 14.25 5.36 -29.26
C GLU A 132 14.24 5.95 -27.85
N GLU A 133 13.59 7.11 -27.65
CA GLU A 133 13.44 7.71 -26.32
C GLU A 133 12.62 6.83 -25.38
N ILE A 134 11.54 6.23 -25.89
CA ILE A 134 10.72 5.30 -25.11
C ILE A 134 11.53 4.05 -24.74
N THR A 135 12.23 3.44 -25.70
CA THR A 135 13.05 2.25 -25.46
C THR A 135 14.19 2.53 -24.49
N LYS A 136 14.78 3.73 -24.56
CA LYS A 136 15.80 4.17 -23.60
C LYS A 136 15.24 4.31 -22.19
N LEU A 137 13.98 4.69 -22.04
CA LEU A 137 13.33 4.88 -20.73
C LEU A 137 12.77 3.57 -20.16
N LEU A 138 12.07 2.78 -20.98
CA LEU A 138 11.26 1.63 -20.56
C LEU A 138 11.90 0.28 -20.89
N GLY A 139 12.99 0.28 -21.66
CA GLY A 139 13.58 -0.92 -22.23
C GLY A 139 12.81 -1.42 -23.44
N ALA A 140 13.11 -2.65 -23.87
CA ALA A 140 12.38 -3.28 -24.97
C ALA A 140 10.92 -3.58 -24.58
N PRO A 141 9.95 -3.35 -25.49
CA PRO A 141 8.57 -3.72 -25.26
C PRO A 141 8.41 -5.24 -25.16
N THR A 142 7.32 -5.67 -24.50
CA THR A 142 6.94 -7.09 -24.44
C THR A 142 6.47 -7.58 -25.81
N GLU A 143 5.65 -6.79 -26.49
CA GLU A 143 5.19 -7.08 -27.84
C GLU A 143 5.21 -5.82 -28.72
N THR A 144 5.38 -6.01 -30.02
CA THR A 144 5.25 -4.95 -31.03
C THR A 144 4.39 -5.47 -32.16
N ARG A 145 3.36 -4.70 -32.54
CA ARG A 145 2.42 -5.02 -33.63
C ARG A 145 2.45 -3.89 -34.64
N SER A 146 2.57 -4.23 -35.92
CA SER A 146 2.55 -3.27 -37.02
C SER A 146 1.19 -3.29 -37.69
N TRP A 147 0.64 -2.10 -37.94
CA TRP A 147 -0.64 -1.88 -38.61
C TRP A 147 -0.44 -0.92 -39.79
N GLU A 148 -1.46 -0.76 -40.65
CA GLU A 148 -1.41 0.21 -41.77
C GLU A 148 -1.31 1.67 -41.30
N GLU A 149 -1.84 1.94 -40.10
CA GLU A 149 -1.93 3.27 -39.49
C GLU A 149 -0.70 3.62 -38.62
N GLY A 150 0.15 2.64 -38.28
CA GLY A 150 1.32 2.86 -37.44
C GLY A 150 1.78 1.61 -36.68
N ILE A 151 2.60 1.81 -35.64
CA ILE A 151 3.14 0.73 -34.80
C ILE A 151 2.55 0.83 -33.41
N THR A 152 2.18 -0.30 -32.83
CA THR A 152 1.75 -0.40 -31.43
C THR A 152 2.73 -1.25 -30.64
N THR A 153 3.20 -0.73 -29.52
CA THR A 153 4.05 -1.49 -28.59
C THR A 153 3.32 -1.72 -27.27
N LEU A 154 3.47 -2.91 -26.70
CA LEU A 154 2.86 -3.29 -25.44
C LEU A 154 3.96 -3.58 -24.40
N TYR A 155 3.78 -3.06 -23.20
CA TYR A 155 4.60 -3.37 -22.03
C TYR A 155 3.73 -4.06 -21.00
N TYR A 156 4.04 -5.34 -20.72
CA TYR A 156 3.45 -6.06 -19.60
C TYR A 156 3.78 -5.33 -18.29
N LEU A 157 2.75 -5.12 -17.46
CA LEU A 157 2.89 -4.40 -16.20
C LEU A 157 2.86 -5.31 -14.97
N GLY A 158 2.27 -6.50 -15.07
CA GLY A 158 1.97 -7.36 -13.94
C GLY A 158 0.48 -7.67 -13.83
N ASN A 159 0.11 -8.37 -12.78
CA ASN A 159 -1.29 -8.68 -12.48
C ASN A 159 -2.08 -7.41 -12.18
N GLU A 160 -3.38 -7.44 -12.49
CA GLU A 160 -4.32 -6.35 -12.22
C GLU A 160 -4.30 -5.90 -10.77
N ARG A 161 -4.37 -4.59 -10.54
CA ARG A 161 -4.55 -4.03 -9.20
C ARG A 161 -5.98 -4.24 -8.70
N GLY A 162 -6.12 -4.79 -7.50
CA GLY A 162 -7.43 -4.94 -6.85
C GLY A 162 -7.47 -6.06 -5.83
N PHE A 163 -8.67 -6.38 -5.35
CA PHE A 163 -8.89 -7.51 -4.43
C PHE A 163 -8.82 -8.88 -5.13
N ILE A 164 -9.10 -8.92 -6.42
CA ILE A 164 -9.08 -10.13 -7.24
C ILE A 164 -8.32 -9.78 -8.51
N SER A 165 -7.13 -10.36 -8.67
CA SER A 165 -6.23 -10.10 -9.80
C SER A 165 -6.16 -11.35 -10.68
N ILE A 166 -7.14 -11.51 -11.57
CA ILE A 166 -7.19 -12.63 -12.51
C ILE A 166 -6.43 -12.27 -13.78
N ASP A 167 -6.63 -11.05 -14.24
CA ASP A 167 -6.10 -10.55 -15.50
C ASP A 167 -4.78 -9.80 -15.29
N SER A 168 -4.09 -9.50 -16.39
CA SER A 168 -2.87 -8.70 -16.38
C SER A 168 -3.11 -7.31 -16.93
N GLU A 169 -2.35 -6.33 -16.46
CA GLU A 169 -2.33 -4.98 -17.02
C GLU A 169 -1.17 -4.82 -18.01
N CYS A 170 -1.43 -4.08 -19.09
CA CYS A 170 -0.46 -3.72 -20.11
C CYS A 170 -0.51 -2.21 -20.39
N LEU A 171 0.66 -1.58 -20.53
CA LEU A 171 0.79 -0.24 -21.10
C LEU A 171 0.91 -0.37 -22.61
N VAL A 172 -0.01 0.24 -23.33
CA VAL A 172 -0.06 0.28 -24.79
C VAL A 172 0.36 1.66 -25.25
N LEU A 173 1.33 1.70 -26.16
CA LEU A 173 1.80 2.92 -26.82
C LEU A 173 1.54 2.80 -28.32
N GLN A 174 0.88 3.79 -28.91
CA GLN A 174 0.67 3.89 -30.34
C GLN A 174 1.58 4.95 -30.93
N PHE A 175 2.28 4.58 -32.00
CA PHE A 175 3.20 5.44 -32.73
C PHE A 175 2.63 5.77 -34.12
N ASP A 176 2.86 7.00 -34.57
CA ASP A 176 2.64 7.40 -35.95
C ASP A 176 3.71 6.83 -36.91
N ARG A 177 3.58 7.18 -38.19
CA ARG A 177 4.52 6.77 -39.25
C ARG A 177 5.92 7.37 -39.07
N ASP A 178 6.04 8.47 -38.34
CA ASP A 178 7.32 9.11 -38.03
C ASP A 178 7.96 8.52 -36.76
N GLY A 179 7.35 7.49 -36.17
CA GLY A 179 7.85 6.78 -35.00
C GLY A 179 7.68 7.55 -33.70
N ARG A 180 6.69 8.44 -33.61
CA ARG A 180 6.38 9.25 -32.41
C ARG A 180 5.09 8.79 -31.74
N VAL A 181 5.07 8.80 -30.42
CA VAL A 181 3.88 8.42 -29.64
C VAL A 181 2.75 9.43 -29.87
N ILE A 182 1.61 8.95 -30.36
CA ILE A 182 0.39 9.75 -30.53
C ILE A 182 -0.66 9.44 -29.47
N GLU A 183 -0.62 8.25 -28.88
CA GLU A 183 -1.55 7.81 -27.85
C GLU A 183 -0.89 6.80 -26.91
N TYR A 184 -1.32 6.80 -25.65
CA TYR A 184 -1.01 5.75 -24.70
C TYR A 184 -2.21 5.43 -23.82
N LYS A 185 -2.33 4.18 -23.39
CA LYS A 185 -3.32 3.74 -22.41
C LYS A 185 -2.85 2.55 -21.61
N VAL A 186 -3.34 2.44 -20.37
CA VAL A 186 -3.24 1.21 -19.59
C VAL A 186 -4.52 0.41 -19.84
N GLN A 187 -4.37 -0.85 -20.25
CA GLN A 187 -5.49 -1.75 -20.49
C GLN A 187 -5.30 -3.07 -19.75
N ARG A 188 -6.40 -3.74 -19.46
CA ARG A 188 -6.43 -5.12 -18.95
C ARG A 188 -6.55 -6.07 -20.14
N ASP A 189 -5.92 -7.23 -20.03
CA ASP A 189 -6.07 -8.34 -20.97
C ASP A 189 -7.32 -9.17 -20.63
#